data_AF-A0AA86VBY6-F1
#
_entry.id   AF-A0AA86VBY6-F1
#
_cell.length_a   1.000
_cell.length_b   1.000
_cell.length_c   1.000
_cell.angle_alpha   90.00
_cell.angle_beta   90.00
_cell.angle_gamma   90.00
#
_symmetry.space_group_name_H-M   'P 1'
#
loop_
_entity.id
_entity.type
_entity.pdbx_description
1 polymer ?
#
loop_
_entity_poly.entity_id
_entity_poly.type
_entity_poly.pdbx_seq_one_letter_code
_entity_poly.pdbx_strand_id
1 'polypeptide(L)'
;MIFLLVSAIQEETQADANFGCDLCEILVQGVEEYVQDPTNVQAVEEFLDQVCELISPIDFFQWCEQLIDKYYQELLQNIIAGYGPQQCCEAIGLC
;
A
#
# COMPACT_ATOMS: atom_id res chain seq x y z
N MET A 1 27.89 -24.91 13.58
CA MET A 1 28.06 -23.68 14.38
C MET A 1 28.16 -22.44 13.47
N ILE A 2 27.29 -22.34 12.46
CA ILE A 2 27.11 -21.13 11.63
C ILE A 2 25.71 -20.51 11.87
N PHE A 3 24.85 -21.21 12.62
CA PHE A 3 23.50 -20.78 13.01
C PHE A 3 23.44 -19.70 14.10
N LEU A 4 24.58 -19.15 14.54
CA LEU A 4 24.63 -18.06 15.55
C LEU A 4 25.06 -16.70 14.97
N LEU A 5 25.30 -16.62 13.66
CA LEU A 5 25.57 -15.33 12.97
C LEU A 5 24.36 -14.80 12.20
N VAL A 6 23.27 -15.59 12.10
CA VAL A 6 21.98 -15.12 11.60
C VAL A 6 21.16 -14.59 12.79
N SER A 7 21.73 -13.63 13.50
CA SER A 7 21.07 -12.91 14.60
C SER A 7 21.46 -11.44 14.64
N ALA A 8 22.07 -10.93 13.56
CA ALA A 8 22.56 -9.55 13.47
C ALA A 8 22.14 -8.82 12.17
N ILE A 9 21.33 -9.44 11.30
CA ILE A 9 20.70 -8.76 10.16
C ILE A 9 19.33 -9.41 9.85
N GLN A 10 18.43 -9.36 10.84
CA GLN A 10 16.99 -9.20 10.54
C GLN A 10 16.61 -7.82 11.05
N GLU A 11 17.30 -6.81 10.52
CA GLU A 11 16.84 -5.42 10.53
C GLU A 11 16.17 -5.13 9.19
N GLU A 12 15.13 -5.90 8.88
CA GLU A 12 14.00 -5.40 8.07
C GLU A 12 12.93 -4.96 9.07
N THR A 13 13.38 -4.01 9.91
CA THR A 13 12.62 -2.89 10.49
C THR A 13 11.11 -3.12 10.63
N GLN A 14 10.69 -3.52 11.83
CA GLN A 14 9.28 -3.42 12.26
C GLN A 14 8.69 -2.00 12.08
N ALA A 15 9.55 -0.97 11.97
CA ALA A 15 9.17 0.37 11.57
C ALA A 15 8.77 0.50 10.08
N ASP A 16 9.41 -0.24 9.16
CA ASP A 16 9.09 -0.20 7.72
C ASP A 16 7.88 -1.08 7.40
N ALA A 17 7.69 -2.19 8.13
CA ALA A 17 6.47 -3.00 8.04
C ALA A 17 5.23 -2.22 8.51
N ASN A 18 5.33 -1.51 9.65
CA ASN A 18 4.26 -0.64 10.12
C ASN A 18 4.02 0.53 9.16
N PHE A 19 5.08 1.13 8.62
CA PHE A 19 4.97 2.22 7.67
C PHE A 19 4.26 1.80 6.37
N GLY A 20 4.56 0.61 5.85
CA GLY A 20 3.89 0.06 4.68
C GLY A 20 2.41 -0.24 4.91
N CYS A 21 2.07 -0.78 6.09
CA CYS A 21 0.69 -1.02 6.51
C CYS A 21 -0.09 0.30 6.64
N ASP A 22 0.42 1.26 7.42
CA ASP A 22 -0.20 2.57 7.65
C ASP A 22 -0.47 3.30 6.32
N LEU A 23 0.50 3.25 5.41
CA LEU A 23 0.40 3.94 4.14
C LEU A 23 -0.60 3.26 3.19
N CYS A 24 -0.61 1.93 3.16
CA CYS A 24 -1.64 1.20 2.41
C CYS A 24 -3.04 1.57 2.92
N GLU A 25 -3.25 1.61 4.25
CA GLU A 25 -4.56 1.93 4.82
C GLU A 25 -5.00 3.36 4.47
N ILE A 26 -4.08 4.34 4.51
CA ILE A 26 -4.35 5.73 4.11
C ILE A 26 -4.77 5.80 2.65
N LEU A 27 -4.09 5.07 1.76
CA LEU A 27 -4.42 5.05 0.33
C LEU A 27 -5.80 4.43 0.08
N VAL A 28 -6.10 3.30 0.73
CA VAL A 28 -7.40 2.64 0.59
C VAL A 28 -8.53 3.52 1.14
N GLN A 29 -8.34 4.15 2.31
CA GLN A 29 -9.28 5.16 2.83
C GLN A 29 -9.48 6.32 1.86
N GLY A 30 -8.40 6.82 1.27
CA GLY A 30 -8.47 7.88 0.27
C GLY A 30 -9.33 7.48 -0.93
N VAL A 31 -9.20 6.25 -1.42
CA VAL A 31 -10.04 5.76 -2.51
C VAL A 31 -11.51 5.72 -2.09
N GLU A 32 -11.82 5.18 -0.91
CA GLU A 32 -13.20 5.12 -0.39
C GLU A 32 -13.83 6.52 -0.19
N GLU A 33 -13.05 7.51 0.26
CA GLU A 33 -13.54 8.85 0.57
C GLU A 33 -13.64 9.76 -0.66
N TYR A 34 -12.70 9.66 -1.60
CA TYR A 34 -12.54 10.63 -2.69
C TYR A 34 -12.92 10.10 -4.07
N VAL A 35 -12.98 8.77 -4.27
CA VAL A 35 -13.38 8.19 -5.57
C VAL A 35 -14.87 7.89 -5.55
N GLN A 36 -15.66 8.68 -6.30
CA GLN A 36 -17.12 8.55 -6.35
C GLN A 36 -17.61 7.21 -6.91
N ASP A 37 -16.84 6.62 -7.83
CA ASP A 37 -17.11 5.32 -8.42
C ASP A 37 -15.86 4.44 -8.31
N PRO A 38 -15.70 3.70 -7.22
CA PRO A 38 -14.56 2.78 -7.04
C PRO A 38 -14.59 1.58 -8.01
N THR A 39 -15.65 1.43 -8.82
CA THR A 39 -15.67 0.44 -9.91
C THR A 39 -15.05 0.97 -11.22
N ASN A 40 -14.86 2.28 -11.31
CA ASN A 40 -14.13 2.90 -12.41
C ASN A 40 -12.63 2.85 -12.14
N VAL A 41 -11.99 1.83 -12.73
CA VAL A 41 -10.54 1.57 -12.70
C VAL A 41 -9.74 2.86 -12.91
N GLN A 42 -10.06 3.61 -13.96
CA GLN A 42 -9.32 4.82 -14.33
C GLN A 42 -9.43 5.92 -13.26
N ALA A 43 -10.58 6.07 -12.61
CA ALA A 43 -10.75 7.05 -11.54
C ALA A 43 -9.94 6.70 -10.28
N VAL A 44 -9.78 5.40 -9.99
CA VAL A 44 -8.97 4.92 -8.87
C VAL A 44 -7.47 5.07 -9.19
N GLU A 45 -7.03 4.77 -10.40
CA GLU A 45 -5.64 5.00 -10.85
C GLU A 45 -5.27 6.48 -10.75
N GLU A 46 -6.09 7.36 -11.32
CA GLU A 46 -5.84 8.81 -11.32
C GLU A 46 -5.78 9.39 -9.91
N PHE A 47 -6.57 8.86 -8.97
CA PHE A 47 -6.51 9.25 -7.57
C PHE A 47 -5.21 8.81 -6.91
N LEU A 48 -4.83 7.54 -7.07
CA LEU A 48 -3.62 6.99 -6.45
C LEU A 48 -2.35 7.67 -7.00
N ASP A 49 -2.29 7.93 -8.30
CA ASP A 49 -1.20 8.68 -8.94
C ASP A 49 -1.08 10.10 -8.35
N GLN A 50 -2.20 10.82 -8.21
CA GLN A 50 -2.22 12.15 -7.61
C GLN A 50 -1.74 12.14 -6.16
N VAL A 51 -2.10 11.12 -5.39
CA VAL A 51 -1.62 10.97 -4.02
C VAL A 51 -0.11 10.71 -4.00
N CYS A 52 0.41 9.85 -4.89
CA CYS A 52 1.85 9.61 -4.99
C CYS A 52 2.62 10.89 -5.37
N GLU A 53 2.12 11.68 -6.32
CA GLU A 53 2.73 12.95 -6.73
C GLU A 53 2.76 14.00 -5.62
N LEU A 54 1.77 13.98 -4.72
CA LEU A 54 1.67 14.94 -3.62
C LEU A 54 2.72 14.70 -2.53
N ILE A 55 3.33 13.52 -2.50
CA ILE A 55 4.16 13.09 -1.37
C ILE A 55 5.64 13.09 -1.76
N SER A 56 6.36 14.05 -1.17
CA SER A 56 7.83 14.14 -1.17
C SER A 56 8.32 13.89 0.26
N PRO A 57 9.17 12.88 0.50
CA PRO A 57 10.45 12.65 -0.19
C PRO A 57 10.48 11.50 -1.21
N ILE A 58 11.55 11.45 -2.03
CA ILE A 58 11.75 10.52 -3.18
C ILE A 58 11.51 9.04 -2.83
N ASP A 59 11.93 8.59 -1.65
CA ASP A 59 11.78 7.19 -1.24
C ASP A 59 10.31 6.78 -1.11
N PHE A 60 9.45 7.74 -0.75
CA PHE A 60 8.01 7.54 -0.66
C PHE A 60 7.37 7.37 -2.03
N PHE A 61 7.73 8.25 -2.97
CA PHE A 61 7.21 8.21 -4.33
C PHE A 61 7.48 6.85 -5.00
N GLN A 62 8.71 6.34 -4.88
CA GLN A 62 9.07 5.03 -5.43
C GLN A 62 8.30 3.87 -4.79
N TRP A 63 8.07 3.93 -3.48
CA TRP A 63 7.26 2.92 -2.80
C TRP A 63 5.80 2.99 -3.24
N CYS A 64 5.27 4.20 -3.42
CA CYS A 64 3.88 4.45 -3.84
C CYS A 64 3.63 3.94 -5.26
N GLU A 65 4.54 4.24 -6.20
CA GLU A 65 4.48 3.68 -7.57
C GLU A 65 4.58 2.15 -7.55
N GLN A 66 5.47 1.56 -6.74
CA GLN A 66 5.58 0.10 -6.63
C GLN A 66 4.33 -0.54 -6.03
N LEU A 67 3.68 0.13 -5.07
CA LEU A 67 2.44 -0.37 -4.48
C LEU A 67 1.32 -0.35 -5.51
N ILE A 68 1.18 0.73 -6.27
CA ILE A 68 0.21 0.82 -7.37
C ILE A 68 0.53 -0.26 -8.40
N ASP A 69 1.72 -0.26 -9.01
CA ASP A 69 2.06 -1.19 -10.09
C ASP A 69 1.87 -2.67 -9.72
N LYS A 70 2.19 -3.03 -8.47
CA LYS A 70 2.18 -4.42 -8.02
C LYS A 70 0.84 -4.87 -7.45
N TYR A 71 0.14 -4.00 -6.73
CA TYR A 71 -1.01 -4.38 -5.90
C TYR A 71 -2.32 -3.70 -6.29
N TYR A 72 -2.28 -2.71 -7.20
CA TYR A 72 -3.46 -1.96 -7.65
C TYR A 72 -4.64 -2.86 -8.04
N GLN A 73 -4.38 -3.89 -8.86
CA GLN A 73 -5.45 -4.76 -9.36
C GLN A 73 -6.14 -5.57 -8.24
N GLU A 74 -5.38 -5.96 -7.21
CA GLU A 74 -5.90 -6.70 -6.06
C GLU A 74 -6.58 -5.76 -5.06
N LEU A 75 -5.98 -4.60 -4.77
CA LEU A 75 -6.60 -3.55 -3.95
C LEU A 75 -7.94 -3.11 -4.53
N LEU A 76 -8.01 -2.86 -5.84
CA LEU A 76 -9.26 -2.49 -6.50
C LEU A 76 -10.34 -3.57 -6.34
N GLN A 77 -9.98 -4.84 -6.54
CA GLN A 77 -10.93 -5.94 -6.38
C GLN A 77 -11.43 -6.06 -4.95
N ASN A 78 -10.55 -5.86 -3.97
CA ASN A 78 -10.90 -5.89 -2.56
C ASN A 78 -11.83 -4.72 -2.19
N ILE A 79 -11.55 -3.51 -2.69
CA ILE A 79 -12.40 -2.33 -2.50
C ILE A 79 -13.79 -2.56 -3.12
N ILE A 80 -13.86 -3.08 -4.35
CA ILE A 80 -15.13 -3.44 -5.02
C ILE A 80 -15.88 -4.54 -4.24
N ALA A 81 -15.15 -5.46 -3.62
CA ALA A 81 -15.73 -6.51 -2.76
C ALA A 81 -16.19 -5.99 -1.38
N GLY A 82 -15.97 -4.71 -1.08
CA GLY A 82 -16.35 -4.06 0.17
C GLY A 82 -15.43 -4.38 1.35
N TYR A 83 -14.17 -4.71 1.07
CA TYR A 83 -13.17 -4.92 2.11
C TYR A 83 -12.75 -3.58 2.69
N GLY A 84 -12.63 -3.52 4.02
CA GLY A 84 -12.12 -2.32 4.67
C GLY A 84 -10.60 -2.15 4.48
N PRO A 85 -10.06 -0.95 4.79
CA PRO A 85 -8.65 -0.61 4.60
C PRO A 85 -7.67 -1.66 5.13
N GLN A 86 -7.82 -2.07 6.38
CA GLN A 86 -6.98 -3.09 7.00
C GLN A 86 -7.03 -4.43 6.25
N GLN A 87 -8.22 -4.89 5.85
CA GLN A 87 -8.38 -6.17 5.14
C GLN A 87 -7.76 -6.13 3.74
N CYS A 88 -7.86 -5.00 3.05
CA CYS A 88 -7.21 -4.79 1.77
C CYS A 88 -5.68 -4.89 1.89
N CYS A 89 -5.11 -4.31 2.95
CA CYS A 89 -3.67 -4.27 3.17
C CYS A 89 -3.10 -5.59 3.71
N GLU A 90 -3.89 -6.33 4.50
CA GLU A 90 -3.59 -7.72 4.91
C GLU A 90 -3.58 -8.67 3.71
N ALA A 91 -4.49 -8.49 2.74
CA ALA A 91 -4.58 -9.35 1.57
C ALA A 91 -3.31 -9.30 0.68
N ILE A 92 -2.65 -8.14 0.64
CA ILE A 92 -1.43 -7.93 -0.16
C ILE A 92 -0.13 -8.08 0.65
N GLY A 93 -0.23 -8.45 1.93
CA GLY A 93 0.91 -8.73 2.81
C GLY A 93 1.69 -7.48 3.24
N LEU A 94 1.06 -6.31 3.21
CA LEU A 94 1.62 -5.07 3.77
C LEU A 94 1.23 -4.89 5.23
N CYS A 95 0.10 -5.48 5.62
CA CYS A 95 -0.25 -5.90 6.97
C CYS A 95 -0.36 -7.45 6.94
#